data_AF-A0A920LMB5-F1
#
_entry.id   AF-A0A920LMB5-F1
#
_cell.length_a   1.000
_cell.length_b   1.000
_cell.length_c   1.000
_cell.angle_alpha   90.00
_cell.angle_beta   90.00
_cell.angle_gamma   90.00
#
_symmetry.space_group_name_H-M   'P 1'
#
loop_
_entity.id
_entity.type
_entity.pdbx_description
1 polymer ?
#
loop_
_entity_poly.entity_id
_entity_poly.type
_entity_poly.pdbx_seq_one_letter_code
_entity_poly.pdbx_strand_id
1 'polypeptide(L)'
;MLIHGGAINGGEINFVDADGLGAQVLNNGAVAAGATTIVVDANTNISVGDIVEVAGVTAGTTVTNVNGTTITISAATTAAIADDTSITFLPADSEVLNVGSTAGFTDATADAPGKFKLGDEIITYTGKTATTLTGITKRC
;
A
#
# COMPACT_ATOMS: atom_id res chain seq x y z
N MET A 1 25.89 7.37 -18.78
CA MET A 1 25.09 8.32 -17.99
C MET A 1 23.67 8.26 -18.54
N LEU A 2 22.80 7.51 -17.88
CA LEU A 2 21.43 7.29 -18.35
C LEU A 2 20.54 8.38 -17.73
N ILE A 3 20.01 9.28 -18.57
CA ILE A 3 19.12 10.37 -18.14
C ILE A 3 17.69 9.85 -18.24
N HIS A 4 16.99 9.69 -17.11
CA HIS A 4 15.55 9.38 -17.08
C HIS A 4 14.67 10.60 -16.80
N GLY A 5 15.17 11.82 -17.04
CA GLY A 5 14.45 13.08 -16.76
C GLY A 5 13.58 13.61 -17.90
N GLY A 6 13.01 12.76 -18.75
CA GLY A 6 12.13 13.19 -19.84
C GLY A 6 10.68 13.26 -19.37
N ALA A 7 10.06 14.44 -19.41
CA ALA A 7 8.62 14.57 -19.18
C ALA A 7 7.83 13.75 -20.21
N ILE A 8 6.89 12.92 -19.76
CA ILE A 8 5.94 12.22 -20.64
C ILE A 8 4.88 13.24 -21.07
N ASN A 9 4.92 13.67 -22.34
CA ASN A 9 3.95 14.60 -22.92
C ASN A 9 3.02 13.83 -23.86
N GLY A 10 1.78 13.56 -23.43
CA GLY A 10 0.73 13.01 -24.29
C GLY A 10 0.66 11.48 -24.43
N GLY A 11 1.34 10.71 -23.56
CA GLY A 11 1.19 9.26 -23.44
C GLY A 11 0.38 8.85 -22.20
N GLU A 12 -0.18 7.64 -22.21
CA GLU A 12 -0.81 7.04 -21.04
C GLU A 12 0.24 6.60 -20.01
N ILE A 13 0.00 6.90 -18.73
CA ILE A 13 0.81 6.38 -17.62
C ILE A 13 -0.02 5.30 -16.94
N ASN A 14 0.48 4.07 -16.98
CA ASN A 14 -0.10 2.97 -16.21
C ASN A 14 0.63 2.87 -14.86
N PHE A 15 -0.08 3.16 -13.77
CA PHE A 15 0.41 2.89 -12.42
C PHE A 15 0.01 1.46 -12.06
N VAL A 16 0.97 0.54 -12.16
CA VAL A 16 0.81 -0.82 -11.64
C VAL A 16 1.44 -0.82 -10.26
N ASP A 17 0.65 -1.10 -9.23
CA ASP A 17 1.19 -1.46 -7.92
C ASP A 17 1.76 -2.89 -8.01
N ALA A 18 2.97 -2.99 -8.56
CA ALA A 18 3.62 -4.27 -8.77
C ALA A 18 4.20 -4.86 -7.47
N ASP A 19 4.45 -4.01 -6.46
CA ASP A 19 5.17 -4.36 -5.23
C ASP A 19 4.29 -4.24 -3.96
N GLY A 20 3.13 -3.58 -4.02
CA GLY A 20 2.23 -3.31 -2.89
C GLY A 20 1.04 -4.27 -2.75
N LEU A 21 0.91 -5.26 -3.64
CA LEU A 21 -0.16 -6.26 -3.53
C LEU A 21 -0.05 -7.20 -2.30
N GLY A 22 1.02 -7.06 -1.51
CA GLY A 22 1.30 -7.88 -0.35
C GLY A 22 1.54 -9.35 -0.69
N ALA A 23 1.42 -10.21 0.32
CA ALA A 23 1.50 -11.65 0.17
C ALA A 23 0.17 -12.29 0.57
N GLN A 24 -0.26 -13.28 -0.22
CA GLN A 24 -1.30 -14.22 0.18
C GLN A 24 -0.67 -15.60 0.32
N VAL A 25 -0.72 -16.17 1.52
CA VAL A 25 -0.11 -17.47 1.83
C VAL A 25 -1.05 -18.29 2.70
N LEU A 26 -0.87 -19.61 2.71
CA LEU A 26 -1.57 -20.49 3.65
C LEU A 26 -0.78 -20.56 4.97
N ASN A 27 -1.48 -20.72 6.10
CA ASN A 27 -0.82 -21.15 7.32
C ASN A 27 -0.56 -22.66 7.29
N ASN A 28 0.57 -23.05 7.88
CA ASN A 28 1.00 -24.43 8.02
C ASN A 28 0.77 -24.89 9.47
N GLY A 29 -0.33 -25.61 9.67
CA GLY A 29 -0.83 -26.05 10.96
C GLY A 29 -1.84 -25.08 11.57
N ALA A 30 -2.78 -25.63 12.33
CA ALA A 30 -3.80 -24.86 13.03
C ALA A 30 -3.18 -23.90 14.06
N VAL A 31 -3.68 -22.66 14.10
CA VAL A 31 -3.27 -21.62 15.05
C VAL A 31 -4.32 -21.52 16.15
N ALA A 32 -3.93 -21.70 17.41
CA ALA A 32 -4.85 -21.58 18.54
C ALA A 32 -5.26 -20.11 18.78
N ALA A 33 -6.43 -19.90 19.39
CA ALA A 33 -6.81 -18.59 19.93
C ALA A 33 -5.80 -18.14 21.00
N GLY A 34 -5.46 -16.86 21.03
CA GLY A 34 -4.47 -16.29 21.95
C GLY A 34 -3.01 -16.44 21.48
N ALA A 35 -2.76 -17.02 20.30
CA ALA A 35 -1.42 -17.14 19.75
C ALA A 35 -0.92 -15.81 19.19
N THR A 36 0.40 -15.57 19.29
CA THR A 36 1.08 -14.39 18.71
C THR A 36 2.01 -14.76 17.55
N THR A 37 1.93 -16.01 17.10
CA THR A 37 2.76 -16.54 16.02
C THR A 37 1.90 -17.34 15.06
N ILE A 38 2.17 -17.19 13.77
CA ILE A 38 1.55 -17.92 12.68
C ILE A 38 2.70 -18.55 11.90
N VAL A 39 2.66 -19.87 11.70
CA VAL A 39 3.58 -20.55 10.78
C VAL A 39 2.90 -20.55 9.41
N VAL A 40 3.61 -20.12 8.39
CA VAL A 40 3.12 -20.06 6.99
C VAL A 40 3.81 -21.09 6.11
N ASP A 41 3.19 -21.49 5.01
CA ASP A 41 3.82 -22.40 4.04
C ASP A 41 5.03 -21.78 3.35
N ALA A 42 4.97 -20.47 3.08
CA ALA A 42 6.04 -19.69 2.50
C ALA A 42 6.03 -18.27 3.06
N ASN A 43 7.21 -17.67 3.18
CA ASN A 43 7.40 -16.30 3.66
C ASN A 43 7.71 -15.30 2.54
N THR A 44 7.25 -15.57 1.32
CA THR A 44 7.50 -14.71 0.17
C THR A 44 6.70 -13.42 0.29
N ASN A 45 7.38 -12.27 0.18
CA ASN A 45 6.79 -10.93 0.24
C ASN A 45 6.05 -10.60 1.55
N ILE A 46 6.46 -11.21 2.67
CA ILE A 46 6.00 -10.84 4.01
C ILE A 46 7.10 -10.04 4.70
N SER A 47 6.77 -8.84 5.16
CA SER A 47 7.69 -7.92 5.83
C SER A 47 7.20 -7.52 7.21
N VAL A 48 8.14 -7.09 8.07
CA VAL A 48 7.78 -6.43 9.34
C VAL A 48 7.06 -5.12 9.02
N GLY A 49 5.93 -4.90 9.68
CA GLY A 49 5.03 -3.78 9.43
C GLY A 49 3.77 -4.18 8.67
N ASP A 50 3.77 -5.31 7.96
CA ASP A 50 2.60 -5.74 7.18
C ASP A 50 1.36 -5.94 8.07
N ILE A 51 0.22 -5.45 7.63
CA ILE A 51 -1.10 -5.71 8.21
C ILE A 51 -1.48 -7.16 7.91
N VAL A 52 -1.90 -7.87 8.95
CA VAL A 52 -2.34 -9.28 8.85
C VAL A 52 -3.85 -9.33 8.78
N GLU A 53 -4.39 -9.79 7.65
CA GLU A 53 -5.81 -9.94 7.40
C GLU A 53 -6.21 -11.41 7.29
N VAL A 54 -6.91 -11.90 8.31
CA VAL A 54 -7.57 -13.20 8.35
C VAL A 54 -8.63 -13.20 9.46
N ALA A 55 -9.69 -14.00 9.31
CA ALA A 55 -10.65 -14.21 10.38
C ALA A 55 -9.94 -14.73 11.65
N GLY A 56 -10.28 -14.15 12.81
CA GLY A 56 -9.60 -14.47 14.08
C GLY A 56 -8.37 -13.62 14.38
N VAL A 57 -8.03 -12.64 13.53
CA VAL A 57 -7.05 -11.59 13.83
C VAL A 57 -7.77 -10.24 13.90
N THR A 58 -7.41 -9.41 14.88
CA THR A 58 -7.99 -8.06 15.02
C THR A 58 -7.48 -7.15 13.92
N ALA A 59 -8.34 -6.35 13.28
CA ALA A 59 -7.93 -5.39 12.25
C ALA A 59 -6.84 -4.44 12.75
N GLY A 60 -5.84 -4.17 11.91
CA GLY A 60 -4.67 -3.36 12.26
C GLY A 60 -3.56 -4.13 13.01
N THR A 61 -3.73 -5.44 13.21
CA THR A 61 -2.62 -6.29 13.68
C THR A 61 -1.53 -6.30 12.63
N THR A 62 -0.29 -6.15 13.06
CA THR A 62 0.89 -6.02 12.20
C THR A 62 1.88 -7.16 12.45
N VAL A 63 2.66 -7.50 11.43
CA VAL A 63 3.85 -8.33 11.56
C VAL A 63 4.91 -7.54 12.34
N THR A 64 5.42 -8.15 13.40
CA THR A 64 6.49 -7.59 14.25
C THR A 64 7.83 -8.28 14.05
N ASN A 65 7.82 -9.52 13.54
CA ASN A 65 9.02 -10.28 13.22
C ASN A 65 8.74 -11.36 12.18
N VAL A 66 9.71 -11.63 11.32
CA VAL A 66 9.71 -12.74 10.35
C VAL A 66 10.96 -13.59 10.60
N ASN A 67 10.79 -14.84 11.04
CA ASN A 67 11.89 -15.77 11.28
C ASN A 67 11.65 -17.09 10.54
N GLY A 68 12.20 -17.20 9.34
CA GLY A 68 11.82 -18.28 8.42
C GLY A 68 10.33 -18.20 8.12
N THR A 69 9.62 -19.32 8.23
CA THR A 69 8.16 -19.40 8.05
C THR A 69 7.36 -19.02 9.30
N THR A 70 8.01 -18.69 10.41
CA THR A 70 7.32 -18.24 11.63
C THR A 70 7.18 -16.72 11.62
N ILE A 71 5.94 -16.26 11.58
CA ILE A 71 5.56 -14.84 11.58
C ILE A 71 5.04 -14.47 12.97
N THR A 72 5.63 -13.46 13.61
CA THR A 72 5.16 -12.91 14.89
C THR A 72 4.27 -11.70 14.66
N ILE A 73 3.11 -11.64 15.30
CA ILE A 73 2.12 -10.57 15.14
C ILE A 73 1.97 -9.71 16.40
N SER A 74 1.57 -8.45 16.24
CA SER A 74 1.54 -7.43 17.31
C SER A 74 0.39 -7.60 18.31
N ALA A 75 -0.62 -8.39 17.97
CA ALA A 75 -1.75 -8.72 18.84
C ALA A 75 -2.06 -10.21 18.73
N ALA A 76 -2.50 -10.81 19.84
CA ALA A 76 -2.88 -12.21 19.85
C ALA A 76 -4.12 -12.48 19.00
N THR A 77 -4.20 -13.66 18.37
CA THR A 77 -5.41 -14.12 17.67
C THR A 77 -6.61 -14.17 18.63
N THR A 78 -7.79 -13.78 18.15
CA THR A 78 -9.04 -13.78 18.92
C THR A 78 -9.84 -15.06 18.74
N ALA A 79 -9.54 -15.83 17.69
CA ALA A 79 -10.13 -17.14 17.41
C ALA A 79 -9.06 -18.10 16.87
N ALA A 80 -9.38 -19.39 16.86
CA ALA A 80 -8.53 -20.37 16.21
C ALA A 80 -8.59 -20.20 14.68
N ILE A 81 -7.45 -20.33 14.01
CA ILE A 81 -7.32 -20.33 12.55
C ILE A 81 -7.06 -21.79 12.13
N ALA A 82 -7.89 -22.30 11.23
CA ALA A 82 -7.74 -23.68 10.75
C ALA A 82 -6.46 -23.84 9.92
N ASP A 83 -5.97 -25.07 9.80
CA ASP A 83 -4.90 -25.38 8.86
C ASP A 83 -5.30 -25.03 7.41
N ASP A 84 -4.31 -24.72 6.57
CA ASP A 84 -4.50 -24.32 5.17
C ASP A 84 -5.47 -23.13 4.97
N THR A 85 -5.58 -22.23 5.95
CA THR A 85 -6.34 -20.98 5.81
C THR A 85 -5.50 -19.95 5.05
N SER A 86 -6.11 -19.30 4.06
CA SER A 86 -5.49 -18.18 3.37
C SER A 86 -5.38 -16.97 4.31
N ILE A 87 -4.16 -16.46 4.47
CA ILE A 87 -3.84 -15.26 5.23
C ILE A 87 -3.24 -14.24 4.27
N THR A 88 -3.74 -13.01 4.35
CA THR A 88 -3.21 -11.89 3.58
C THR A 88 -2.31 -11.04 4.48
N PHE A 89 -1.13 -10.72 3.98
CA PHE A 89 -0.17 -9.80 4.56
C PHE A 89 -0.07 -8.59 3.64
N LEU A 90 -0.68 -7.49 4.02
CA LEU A 90 -0.66 -6.25 3.26
C LEU A 90 0.45 -5.36 3.79
N PRO A 91 1.29 -4.72 2.97
CA PRO A 91 2.22 -3.71 3.46
C PRO A 91 1.49 -2.65 4.28
N ALA A 92 2.15 -2.04 5.28
CA ALA A 92 1.58 -0.87 5.94
C ALA A 92 1.49 0.28 4.92
N ASP A 93 0.30 0.47 4.33
CA ASP A 93 0.11 1.33 3.16
C ASP A 93 0.74 2.71 3.32
N SER A 94 1.71 2.99 2.46
CA SER A 94 2.06 4.34 2.05
C SER A 94 2.42 4.32 0.57
N GLU A 95 1.42 4.50 -0.28
CA GLU A 95 1.62 4.75 -1.69
C GLU A 95 1.95 6.23 -1.89
N VAL A 96 3.18 6.51 -2.34
CA VAL A 96 3.64 7.86 -2.63
C VAL A 96 3.85 8.01 -4.13
N LEU A 97 3.04 8.86 -4.77
CA LEU A 97 3.38 9.36 -6.10
C LEU A 97 4.29 10.58 -5.95
N ASN A 98 5.60 10.37 -6.09
CA ASN A 98 6.56 11.47 -6.06
C ASN A 98 6.44 12.34 -7.32
N VAL A 99 6.16 13.63 -7.14
CA VAL A 99 6.25 14.64 -8.19
C VAL A 99 7.59 15.39 -8.08
N GLY A 100 8.52 15.13 -8.99
CA GLY A 100 9.86 15.74 -8.96
C GLY A 100 9.87 17.26 -9.21
N SER A 101 8.83 17.78 -9.87
CA SER A 101 8.59 19.20 -10.07
C SER A 101 7.12 19.44 -10.39
N THR A 102 6.59 20.59 -9.98
CA THR A 102 5.27 21.07 -10.41
C THR A 102 5.37 22.14 -11.50
N ALA A 103 6.56 22.39 -12.05
CA ALA A 103 6.74 23.33 -13.16
C ALA A 103 5.86 22.91 -14.35
N GLY A 104 5.15 23.88 -14.95
CA GLY A 104 4.20 23.63 -16.04
C GLY A 104 2.76 23.32 -15.59
N PHE A 105 2.52 23.01 -14.31
CA PHE A 105 1.16 22.96 -13.76
C PHE A 105 0.60 24.38 -13.57
N THR A 106 -0.71 24.55 -13.64
CA THR A 106 -1.36 25.85 -13.41
C THR A 106 -1.27 26.23 -11.93
N ASP A 107 -1.03 27.50 -11.62
CA ASP A 107 -1.12 27.98 -10.23
C ASP A 107 -2.58 27.91 -9.77
N ALA A 108 -2.80 27.32 -8.60
CA ALA A 108 -4.14 26.99 -8.12
C ALA A 108 -4.43 27.65 -6.76
N THR A 109 -5.68 28.01 -6.57
CA THR A 109 -6.26 28.43 -5.29
C THR A 109 -7.55 27.64 -5.04
N ALA A 110 -8.17 27.83 -3.87
CA ALA A 110 -9.47 27.22 -3.58
C ALA A 110 -10.58 27.68 -4.57
N ASP A 111 -10.56 28.95 -4.96
CA ASP A 111 -11.57 29.54 -5.86
C ASP A 111 -11.26 29.27 -7.35
N ALA A 112 -10.02 28.94 -7.68
CA ALA A 112 -9.57 28.60 -9.03
C ALA A 112 -8.67 27.35 -9.01
N PRO A 113 -9.26 26.14 -8.92
CA PRO A 113 -8.50 24.91 -8.81
C PRO A 113 -7.81 24.55 -10.12
N GLY A 114 -6.56 24.11 -10.02
CA GLY A 114 -5.83 23.50 -11.10
C GLY A 114 -6.29 22.07 -11.34
N LYS A 115 -6.00 21.53 -12.53
CA LYS A 115 -6.45 20.19 -12.94
C LYS A 115 -5.36 19.44 -13.67
N PHE A 116 -5.33 18.13 -13.50
CA PHE A 116 -4.60 17.21 -14.37
C PHE A 116 -5.40 15.91 -14.54
N LYS A 117 -5.06 15.13 -15.56
CA LYS A 117 -5.68 13.81 -15.78
C LYS A 117 -4.77 12.69 -15.28
N LEU A 118 -5.38 11.69 -14.66
CA LEU A 118 -4.78 10.38 -14.39
C LEU A 118 -5.64 9.34 -15.13
N GLY A 119 -5.19 8.90 -16.30
CA GLY A 119 -6.04 8.15 -17.23
C GLY A 119 -7.28 8.97 -17.61
N ASP A 120 -8.46 8.44 -17.30
CA ASP A 120 -9.75 9.12 -17.50
C ASP A 120 -10.21 9.96 -16.31
N GLU A 121 -9.58 9.81 -15.15
CA GLU A 121 -9.92 10.58 -13.96
C GLU A 121 -9.40 12.01 -14.06
N ILE A 122 -10.22 12.98 -13.65
CA ILE A 122 -9.81 14.37 -13.53
C ILE A 122 -9.50 14.65 -12.06
N ILE A 123 -8.22 14.86 -11.78
CA ILE A 123 -7.76 15.28 -10.46
C ILE A 123 -7.71 16.80 -10.38
N THR A 124 -8.28 17.34 -9.31
CA THR A 124 -8.20 18.77 -9.00
C THR A 124 -7.29 19.04 -7.81
N TYR A 125 -6.63 20.19 -7.79
CA TYR A 125 -5.78 20.65 -6.69
C TYR A 125 -6.01 22.14 -6.42
N THR A 126 -5.90 22.58 -5.17
CA THR A 126 -6.22 23.95 -4.74
C THR A 126 -5.01 24.74 -4.25
N GLY A 127 -3.81 24.16 -4.27
CA GLY A 127 -2.56 24.87 -3.99
C GLY A 127 -1.37 24.24 -4.68
N LYS A 128 -0.35 25.07 -4.92
CA LYS A 128 0.90 24.68 -5.59
C LYS A 128 2.10 25.41 -4.98
N THR A 129 3.16 24.67 -4.69
CA THR A 129 4.52 25.18 -4.48
C THR A 129 5.44 24.60 -5.56
N ALA A 130 6.73 24.93 -5.53
CA ALA A 130 7.71 24.40 -6.50
C ALA A 130 7.77 22.86 -6.58
N THR A 131 7.40 22.17 -5.48
CA THR A 131 7.54 20.71 -5.34
C THR A 131 6.28 20.01 -4.85
N THR A 132 5.17 20.73 -4.64
CA THR A 132 4.00 20.15 -3.97
C THR A 132 2.70 20.69 -4.54
N LEU A 133 1.71 19.81 -4.71
CA LEU A 133 0.31 20.15 -4.92
C LEU A 133 -0.47 19.85 -3.64
N THR A 134 -1.40 20.71 -3.25
CA THR A 134 -2.23 20.53 -2.04
C THR A 134 -3.72 20.56 -2.37
N GLY A 135 -4.54 20.01 -1.45
CA GLY A 135 -5.99 19.96 -1.61
C GLY A 135 -6.44 19.09 -2.79
N ILE A 136 -5.79 17.94 -2.96
CA ILE A 136 -6.12 16.99 -4.02
C ILE A 136 -7.53 16.46 -3.84
N THR A 137 -8.35 16.48 -4.89
CA THR A 137 -9.69 15.90 -4.89
C THR A 137 -9.96 15.25 -6.24
N LYS A 138 -10.44 14.01 -6.20
CA LYS A 138 -11.02 13.31 -7.36
C LYS A 138 -12.37 13.92 -7.71
N ARG A 139 -12.68 14.14 -8.98
CA ARG A 139 -14.02 14.58 -9.37
C ARG A 139 -14.79 13.37 -9.89
N CYS A 140 -15.65 12.84 -9.02
CA CYS A 140 -16.68 11.86 -9.37
C CYS A 140 -17.59 12.36 -10.50
#